data_AF-A0A2E5WDP2-F1
#
_entry.id   AF-A0A2E5WDP2-F1
#
_cell.length_a   1.000
_cell.length_b   1.000
_cell.length_c   1.000
_cell.angle_alpha   90.00
_cell.angle_beta   90.00
_cell.angle_gamma   90.00
#
_symmetry.space_group_name_H-M   'P 1'
#
loop_
_entity.id
_entity.type
_entity.pdbx_description
1 polymer ?
#
loop_
_entity_poly.entity_id
_entity_poly.type
_entity_poly.pdbx_seq_one_letter_code
_entity_poly.pdbx_strand_id
1 'polypeptide(L)' 'MLLVVESRKMGAMGPTLAPFAARDAARRFVADYSGRIVRFQDVYATLLEKLQQQGMAHLE' A
#
# COMPACT_ATOMS: atom_id res chain seq x y z
N MET A 1 -2.38 -10.37 9.71
CA MET A 1 -2.98 -9.32 8.85
C MET A 1 -2.10 -9.10 7.63
N LEU A 2 -2.71 -8.95 6.44
CA LEU A 2 -2.01 -8.63 5.19
C LEU A 2 -2.23 -7.16 4.86
N LEU A 3 -1.24 -6.55 4.20
CA LEU A 3 -1.32 -5.19 3.70
C LEU A 3 -0.88 -5.20 2.24
N VAL A 4 -1.56 -4.42 1.41
CA VAL A 4 -1.05 -4.05 0.08
C VAL A 4 -0.42 -2.68 0.19
N VAL A 5 0.82 -2.56 -0.27
CA VAL A 5 1.58 -1.31 -0.31
C VAL A 5 1.99 -0.97 -1.73
N GLU A 6 2.30 0.30 -1.97
CA GLU A 6 2.77 0.80 -3.28
C GLU A 6 1.78 0.53 -4.44
N SER A 7 0.48 0.38 -4.11
CA SER A 7 -0.56 0.29 -5.12
C SER A 7 -0.83 1.66 -5.74
N ARG A 8 -1.30 1.68 -6.98
CA ARG A 8 -1.73 2.91 -7.67
C ARG A 8 -3.03 3.48 -7.10
N LYS A 9 -3.76 2.72 -6.29
CA LYS A 9 -4.98 3.17 -5.63
C LYS A 9 -4.61 4.05 -4.44
N MET A 10 -5.01 5.32 -4.50
CA MET A 10 -4.85 6.28 -3.40
C MET A 10 -5.99 6.16 -2.39
N GLY A 11 -5.66 6.38 -1.12
CA GLY A 11 -6.64 6.68 -0.08
C GLY A 11 -6.99 8.17 -0.08
N ALA A 12 -7.88 8.58 0.84
CA ALA A 12 -8.30 9.98 0.95
C ALA A 12 -7.14 10.96 1.23
N MET A 13 -6.05 10.47 1.83
CA MET A 13 -4.85 11.25 2.19
C MET A 13 -3.63 10.90 1.33
N GLY A 14 -3.82 10.32 0.13
CA GLY A 14 -2.73 9.93 -0.76
C GLY A 14 -2.34 8.45 -0.68
N PRO A 15 -1.07 8.08 -0.95
CA PRO A 15 -0.59 6.71 -0.88
C PRO A 15 -0.91 6.07 0.48
N THR A 16 -1.37 4.82 0.45
CA THR A 16 -1.92 4.17 1.65
C THR A 16 -1.51 2.70 1.75
N LEU A 17 -1.55 2.15 2.96
CA LEU A 17 -1.47 0.72 3.20
C LEU A 17 -2.88 0.15 3.27
N ALA A 18 -3.29 -0.63 2.27
CA ALA A 18 -4.63 -1.21 2.23
C ALA A 18 -4.66 -2.54 3.03
N PRO A 19 -5.40 -2.65 4.15
CA PRO A 19 -5.46 -3.87 4.96
C PRO A 19 -6.41 -4.91 4.39
N PHE A 20 -6.02 -6.18 4.50
CA PHE A 20 -6.83 -7.33 4.09
C PHE A 20 -6.75 -8.46 5.11
N ALA A 21 -7.92 -9.02 5.42
CA ALA A 21 -8.05 -10.23 6.24
C ALA A 21 -7.76 -11.50 5.43
N ALA A 22 -8.12 -11.53 4.14
CA ALA A 22 -7.99 -12.68 3.25
C ALA A 22 -6.97 -12.44 2.14
N ARG A 23 -6.12 -13.44 1.86
CA ARG A 23 -5.09 -13.36 0.82
C ARG A 23 -5.69 -13.21 -0.59
N ASP A 24 -6.83 -13.83 -0.87
CA ASP A 24 -7.51 -13.70 -2.16
C ASP A 24 -7.98 -12.28 -2.45
N ALA A 25 -8.51 -11.58 -1.44
CA ALA A 25 -8.91 -10.18 -1.58
C ALA A 25 -7.70 -9.29 -1.88
N ALA A 26 -6.59 -9.49 -1.16
CA ALA A 26 -5.34 -8.77 -1.42
C ALA A 26 -4.79 -9.05 -2.83
N ARG A 27 -4.86 -10.30 -3.31
CA ARG A 27 -4.44 -10.68 -4.67
C ARG A 27 -5.26 -9.99 -5.75
N ARG A 28 -6.59 -9.98 -5.61
CA ARG A 28 -7.48 -9.27 -6.54
C ARG A 28 -7.17 -7.78 -6.58
N PHE A 29 -7.00 -7.16 -5.41
CA PHE A 29 -6.63 -5.76 -5.32
C PHE A 29 -5.30 -5.45 -6.01
N VAL A 30 -4.28 -6.30 -5.85
CA VAL A 30 -2.99 -6.15 -6.56
C VAL A 30 -3.15 -6.34 -8.07
N ALA A 31 -4.02 -7.24 -8.52
CA ALA A 31 -4.29 -7.40 -9.95
C ALA A 31 -4.91 -6.12 -10.56
N ASP A 32 -5.82 -5.48 -9.84
CA ASP A 32 -6.53 -4.29 -10.32
C ASP A 32 -5.68 -3.01 -10.19
N TYR A 33 -4.88 -2.89 -9.12
CA TYR A 33 -4.22 -1.64 -8.74
C TYR A 33 -2.69 -1.72 -8.62
N SER A 34 -2.08 -2.84 -9.00
CA SER A 34 -0.66 -3.12 -8.78
C SER A 34 -0.28 -3.09 -7.27
N GLY A 35 1.02 -3.12 -6.98
CA GLY A 35 1.56 -3.08 -5.62
C GLY A 35 2.03 -4.44 -5.12
N ARG A 36 2.33 -4.51 -3.83
CA ARG A 36 2.91 -5.69 -3.19
C ARG A 36 2.18 -6.06 -1.91
N ILE A 37 1.92 -7.36 -1.72
CA ILE A 37 1.36 -7.91 -0.48
C ILE A 37 2.50 -8.12 0.53
N VAL A 38 2.37 -7.52 1.71
CA VAL A 38 3.27 -7.71 2.85
C VAL A 38 2.48 -8.16 4.08
N ARG A 39 3.16 -8.73 5.08
CA ARG A 39 2.55 -8.94 6.40
C ARG A 39 2.73 -7.69 7.25
N PHE A 40 1.86 -7.51 8.24
CA PHE A 40 1.96 -6.38 9.19
C PHE A 40 3.34 -6.30 9.87
N GLN A 41 3.91 -7.44 10.25
CA GLN A 41 5.25 -7.53 10.84
C GLN A 41 6.40 -7.08 9.92
N ASP A 42 6.15 -6.97 8.61
CA ASP A 42 7.16 -6.56 7.62
C ASP A 42 7.03 -5.07 7.25
N VAL A 43 6.23 -4.31 8.00
CA VAL A 43 6.08 -2.85 7.83
C VAL A 43 7.08 -2.14 8.72
N TYR A 44 8.04 -1.48 8.08
CA TYR A 44 9.11 -0.73 8.74
C TYR A 44 9.00 0.76 8.44
N ALA A 45 9.66 1.60 9.24
CA ALA A 45 9.68 3.06 9.07
C ALA A 45 10.09 3.49 7.65
N THR A 46 11.11 2.82 7.09
CA THR A 46 11.60 3.07 5.73
C THR A 46 10.52 2.90 4.64
N LEU A 47 9.59 1.95 4.84
CA LEU A 47 8.46 1.77 3.93
C LEU A 47 7.46 2.92 4.04
N LEU A 48 7.21 3.41 5.26
CA LEU A 48 6.29 4.52 5.52
C LEU A 48 6.84 5.84 4.98
N GLU A 49 8.13 6.10 5.18
CA GLU A 49 8.85 7.26 4.63
C GLU A 49 8.75 7.31 3.12
N LYS A 50 8.95 6.17 2.44
CA LYS A 50 8.81 6.06 0.98
C LYS A 50 7.40 6.40 0.50
N LEU A 51 6.37 5.90 1.20
CA LEU A 51 4.97 6.22 0.86
C LEU A 51 4.68 7.71 1.05
N GLN A 52 5.22 8.33 2.09
CA GLN A 52 5.07 9.76 2.33
C GLN A 52 5.75 10.58 1.22
N GLN A 53 6.99 10.23 0.85
CA GLN A 53 7.70 10.88 -0.26
C GLN A 53 6.95 10.75 -1.60
N GLN A 54 6.37 9.59 -1.88
CA GLN A 54 5.52 9.39 -3.06
C GLN A 54 4.28 10.30 -3.06
N GLY A 55 3.68 10.52 -1.88
CA GLY A 55 2.54 11.44 -1.74
C GLY A 55 2.93 12.89 -2.02
N MET A 56 4.09 13.32 -1.51
CA MET A 56 4.60 14.68 -1.73
C MET A 56 4.95 14.93 -3.20
N ALA A 57 5.54 13.95 -3.88
CA ALA A 57 5.87 14.05 -5.30
C ALA A 57 4.65 14.13 -6.24
N HIS A 58 3.44 13.80 -5.76
CA HIS A 58 2.21 13.88 -6.54
C HIS A 58 1.48 15.23 -6.40
N LEU A 59 1.95 16.10 -5.49
CA LEU A 59 1.39 17.43 -5.23
C LEU A 59 2.10 18.55 -6.01
N GLU A 60 3.18 18.23 -6.73
CA GLU A 60 3.93 19.14 -7.61
C GLU A 60 3.57 18.89 -9.08
#